data_AF-A0A180FGZ2-F1
#
_entry.id   AF-A0A180FGZ2-F1
#
_cell.length_a   1.000
_cell.length_b   1.000
_cell.length_c   1.000
_cell.angle_alpha   90.00
_cell.angle_beta   90.00
_cell.angle_gamma   90.00
#
_symmetry.space_group_name_H-M   'P 1'
#
loop_
_entity.id
_entity.type
_entity.pdbx_description
1 polymer ?
#
loop_
_entity_poly.entity_id
_entity_poly.type
_entity_poly.pdbx_seq_one_letter_code
_entity_poly.pdbx_strand_id
1 'polypeptide(L)'
;MEEWENPHTCTPEVRKRMRDYEKTSTPIVVKWLSLYVLNNPFITPAERVGMGLPAEPRRKPVPRPAPAQQPVAEYITKRGGLVDFRLYNSPSSKRFRKPAGAIGCEFFMGIGEHLAPDQCTRHSLATKSSFTIEFDRNVWGMTHTAYFRWYSAKGEAGPWSPPCFFVPM
;
A
#
# COMPACT_ATOMS: atom_id res chain seq x y z
N MET A 1 -3.47 -10.52 52.28
CA MET A 1 -2.37 -9.58 52.55
C MET A 1 -1.43 -9.73 51.39
N GLU A 2 -1.34 -8.71 50.55
CA GLU A 2 -0.55 -8.79 49.33
C GLU A 2 0.94 -8.82 49.69
N GLU A 3 1.76 -9.57 48.94
CA GLU A 3 3.17 -9.85 49.29
C GLU A 3 4.02 -8.57 49.45
N TRP A 4 3.58 -7.45 48.86
CA TRP A 4 4.20 -6.14 48.94
C TRP A 4 3.80 -5.29 50.16
N GLU A 5 2.72 -5.64 50.86
CA GLU A 5 2.22 -4.90 52.03
C GLU A 5 3.01 -5.23 53.31
N ASN A 6 3.57 -6.43 53.40
CA ASN A 6 4.33 -6.87 54.57
C ASN A 6 5.85 -6.67 54.34
N PRO A 7 6.55 -5.91 55.19
CA PRO A 7 7.98 -5.63 55.05
C PRO A 7 8.87 -6.89 55.13
N HIS A 8 8.39 -8.00 55.67
CA HIS A 8 9.11 -9.28 55.72
C HIS A 8 8.93 -10.15 54.46
N THR A 9 7.94 -9.85 53.62
CA THR A 9 7.71 -10.54 52.32
C THR A 9 8.02 -9.66 51.11
N CYS A 10 8.17 -8.34 51.29
CA CYS A 10 8.52 -7.37 50.25
C CYS A 10 10.02 -7.38 49.91
N THR A 11 10.49 -8.50 49.36
CA THR A 11 11.89 -8.68 48.93
C THR A 11 12.24 -7.79 47.72
N PRO A 12 13.54 -7.60 47.40
CA PRO A 12 13.97 -6.87 46.20
C PRO A 12 13.36 -7.42 44.89
N GLU A 13 13.15 -8.74 44.81
CA GLU A 13 12.55 -9.42 43.66
C GLU A 13 11.07 -9.06 43.50
N VAL A 14 10.31 -9.02 44.61
CA VAL A 14 8.90 -8.60 44.62
C VAL A 14 8.78 -7.15 44.15
N ARG A 15 9.66 -6.25 44.62
CA ARG A 15 9.69 -4.84 44.16
C ARG A 15 10.06 -4.70 42.69
N LYS A 16 10.91 -5.57 42.15
CA LYS A 16 11.25 -5.59 40.73
C LYS A 16 10.04 -6.04 39.91
N ARG A 17 9.39 -7.14 40.30
CA ARG A 17 8.18 -7.66 39.66
C ARG A 17 7.04 -6.62 39.63
N MET A 18 6.84 -5.89 40.72
CA MET A 18 5.86 -4.80 40.78
C MET A 18 6.17 -3.68 39.78
N ARG A 19 7.42 -3.20 39.71
CA ARG A 19 7.81 -2.17 38.74
C ARG A 19 7.68 -2.64 37.29
N ASP A 20 7.98 -3.91 37.02
CA ASP A 20 7.81 -4.48 35.68
C ASP A 20 6.33 -4.65 35.33
N TYR A 21 5.49 -5.00 36.32
CA TYR A 21 4.03 -5.03 36.18
C TYR A 21 3.45 -3.63 35.93
N GLU A 22 3.88 -2.60 36.64
CA GLU A 22 3.47 -1.21 36.40
C GLU A 22 3.87 -0.75 35.01
N LYS A 23 5.14 -0.96 34.62
CA LYS A 23 5.64 -0.59 33.27
C LYS A 23 4.83 -1.24 32.14
N THR A 24 4.31 -2.44 32.35
CA THR A 24 3.52 -3.16 31.35
C THR A 24 2.04 -2.82 31.40
N SER A 25 1.45 -2.64 32.58
CA SER A 25 0.01 -2.38 32.77
C SER A 25 -0.37 -0.91 32.59
N THR A 26 0.44 0.03 33.07
CA THR A 26 0.17 1.47 32.96
C THR A 26 -0.11 1.92 31.52
N PRO A 27 0.71 1.60 30.50
CA PRO A 27 0.41 2.03 29.13
C PRO A 27 -0.89 1.42 28.58
N ILE A 28 -1.27 0.21 29.02
CA ILE A 28 -2.51 -0.45 28.61
C ILE A 28 -3.71 0.29 29.22
N VAL A 29 -3.68 0.57 30.52
CA VAL A 29 -4.76 1.27 31.23
C VAL A 29 -4.91 2.70 30.71
N VAL A 30 -3.80 3.43 30.56
CA VAL A 30 -3.81 4.80 30.00
C VAL A 30 -4.40 4.80 28.59
N LYS A 31 -3.97 3.86 27.72
CA LYS A 31 -4.53 3.74 26.37
C LYS A 31 -6.03 3.46 26.39
N TRP A 32 -6.50 2.57 27.28
CA TRP A 32 -7.91 2.26 27.42
C TRP A 32 -8.72 3.48 27.86
N LEU A 33 -8.26 4.20 28.89
CA LEU A 33 -8.90 5.44 29.36
C LEU A 33 -8.93 6.53 28.27
N SER A 34 -7.83 6.72 27.55
CA SER A 34 -7.77 7.66 26.44
C SER A 34 -8.78 7.31 25.35
N LEU A 35 -8.93 6.03 24.99
CA LEU A 35 -9.91 5.59 24.01
C LEU A 35 -11.36 5.75 24.51
N TYR A 36 -11.60 5.53 25.81
CA TYR A 36 -12.92 5.75 26.40
C TYR A 36 -13.33 7.22 26.32
N VAL A 37 -12.43 8.14 26.69
CA VAL A 37 -12.66 9.59 26.61
C VAL A 37 -12.83 10.05 25.16
N LEU A 38 -11.99 9.58 24.24
CA LEU A 38 -12.03 9.98 22.83
C LEU A 38 -13.32 9.56 22.11
N ASN A 39 -13.91 8.43 22.49
CA ASN A 39 -15.15 7.93 21.88
C ASN A 39 -16.41 8.37 22.63
N ASN A 40 -16.28 9.13 23.72
CA ASN A 40 -17.42 9.64 24.48
C ASN A 40 -18.04 10.85 23.75
N PRO A 41 -19.32 10.78 23.33
CA PRO A 41 -19.98 11.87 22.61
C PRO A 41 -20.28 13.09 23.48
N PHE A 42 -20.26 12.95 24.81
CA PHE A 42 -20.55 14.03 25.76
C PHE A 42 -19.31 14.88 26.11
N ILE A 43 -18.12 14.47 25.67
CA ILE A 43 -16.88 15.23 25.87
C ILE A 43 -16.57 15.96 24.59
N THR A 44 -16.54 17.29 24.66
CA THR A 44 -16.30 18.16 23.51
C THR A 44 -14.85 18.06 23.01
N PRO A 45 -14.58 18.41 21.74
CA PRO A 45 -13.21 18.47 21.22
C PRO A 45 -12.28 19.39 22.02
N ALA A 46 -12.81 20.50 22.55
CA ALA A 46 -12.05 21.44 23.36
C ALA A 46 -11.63 20.84 24.71
N GLU A 47 -12.54 20.13 25.38
CA GLU A 47 -12.24 19.43 26.65
C GLU A 47 -11.20 18.33 26.46
N ARG A 48 -11.27 17.58 25.35
CA ARG A 48 -10.24 16.57 25.00
C ARG A 48 -8.86 17.20 24.87
N VAL A 49 -8.76 18.32 24.15
CA VAL A 49 -7.50 19.06 24.02
C VAL A 49 -7.00 19.56 25.38
N GLY A 50 -7.90 20.03 26.23
CA GLY A 50 -7.58 20.41 27.61
C GLY A 50 -7.02 19.25 28.46
N MET A 51 -7.41 18.01 28.17
CA MET A 51 -6.89 16.79 28.80
C MET A 51 -5.61 16.25 28.13
N GLY A 52 -5.06 16.95 27.13
CA GLY A 52 -3.89 16.49 26.37
C GLY A 52 -4.19 15.39 25.35
N LEU A 53 -5.47 15.17 25.03
CA LEU A 53 -5.92 14.21 24.02
C LEU A 53 -6.16 14.91 22.67
N PRO A 54 -6.14 14.17 21.55
CA PRO A 54 -6.51 14.75 20.26
C PRO A 54 -7.99 15.20 20.27
N ALA A 55 -8.27 16.31 19.56
CA ALA A 55 -9.61 16.88 19.46
C ALA A 55 -10.66 15.88 18.91
N GLU A 56 -10.24 15.02 17.97
CA GLU A 56 -11.08 14.02 17.34
C GLU A 56 -10.48 12.62 17.50
N PRO A 57 -11.31 11.57 17.69
CA PRO A 57 -10.86 10.19 17.60
C PRO A 57 -10.28 9.91 16.21
N ARG A 58 -9.38 8.94 16.13
CA ARG A 58 -8.73 8.54 14.87
C ARG A 58 -9.81 8.19 13.83
N ARG A 59 -9.77 8.87 12.69
CA ARG A 59 -10.70 8.61 11.57
C ARG A 59 -10.69 7.11 11.24
N LYS A 60 -11.89 6.51 11.18
CA LYS A 60 -12.05 5.14 10.68
C LYS A 60 -11.46 5.07 9.26
N PRO A 61 -10.65 4.04 8.93
CA PRO A 61 -10.19 3.85 7.57
C PRO A 61 -11.40 3.75 6.64
N VAL A 62 -11.53 4.69 5.70
CA VAL A 62 -12.57 4.64 4.68
C VAL A 62 -12.19 3.55 3.68
N PRO A 63 -13.12 2.66 3.28
CA PRO A 63 -12.87 1.71 2.21
C PRO A 63 -12.38 2.46 0.95
N ARG A 64 -11.22 2.06 0.44
CA ARG A 64 -10.71 2.57 -0.83
C ARG A 64 -11.32 1.71 -1.94
N PRO A 65 -12.10 2.30 -2.87
CA PRO A 65 -12.65 1.54 -3.99
C PRO A 65 -11.54 1.14 -4.97
N ALA A 66 -11.88 0.22 -5.87
CA ALA A 66 -11.05 -0.15 -7.00
C ALA A 66 -10.65 1.10 -7.82
N PRO A 67 -9.45 1.13 -8.43
CA PRO A 67 -9.05 2.22 -9.31
C PRO A 67 -9.99 2.30 -10.52
N ALA A 68 -10.66 3.44 -10.71
CA ALA A 68 -11.56 3.65 -11.84
C ALA A 68 -10.85 4.11 -13.12
N GLN A 69 -9.62 4.62 -12.98
CA GLN A 69 -8.82 5.09 -14.11
C GLN A 69 -8.08 3.92 -14.76
N GLN A 70 -7.98 3.94 -16.08
CA GLN A 70 -7.07 3.05 -16.82
C GLN A 70 -5.65 3.63 -16.84
N PRO A 71 -4.60 2.81 -16.84
CA PRO A 71 -3.25 3.28 -17.08
C PRO A 71 -3.07 3.79 -18.52
N VAL A 72 -2.25 4.83 -18.68
CA VAL A 72 -1.65 5.17 -19.97
C VAL A 72 -0.20 4.73 -19.91
N ALA A 73 0.24 3.94 -20.90
CA ALA A 73 1.58 3.38 -20.93
C ALA A 73 2.41 4.00 -22.06
N GLU A 74 3.62 4.38 -21.72
CA GLU A 74 4.68 4.70 -22.67
C GLU A 74 5.83 3.72 -22.47
N TYR A 75 6.60 3.49 -23.53
CA TYR A 75 7.77 2.63 -23.46
C TYR A 75 8.98 3.28 -24.14
N ILE A 76 10.16 2.89 -23.69
CA ILE A 76 11.44 3.25 -24.32
C ILE A 76 12.24 1.97 -24.48
N THR A 77 12.52 1.60 -25.72
CA THR A 77 13.41 0.49 -26.05
C THR A 77 14.85 0.95 -25.94
N LYS A 78 15.68 0.12 -25.32
CA LYS A 78 17.12 0.32 -25.16
C LYS A 78 17.84 -0.88 -25.75
N ARG A 79 19.10 -0.67 -26.14
CA ARG A 79 19.98 -1.76 -26.59
C ARG A 79 20.09 -2.85 -25.53
N GLY A 80 20.18 -4.10 -25.98
CA GLY A 80 20.36 -5.24 -25.10
C GLY A 80 19.04 -5.84 -24.61
N GLY A 81 17.93 -5.60 -25.32
CA GLY A 81 16.64 -6.17 -24.99
C GLY A 81 15.96 -5.52 -23.80
N LEU A 82 16.38 -4.33 -23.37
CA LEU A 82 15.79 -3.64 -22.24
C LEU A 82 14.64 -2.73 -22.71
N VAL A 83 13.47 -2.86 -22.10
CA VAL A 83 12.32 -1.99 -22.35
C VAL A 83 11.89 -1.34 -21.04
N ASP A 84 12.00 -0.01 -20.99
CA ASP A 84 11.49 0.78 -19.88
C ASP A 84 10.02 1.12 -20.12
N PHE A 85 9.15 0.73 -19.20
CA PHE A 85 7.74 1.15 -19.18
C PHE A 85 7.53 2.30 -18.20
N ARG A 86 6.71 3.26 -18.61
CA ARG A 86 6.28 4.41 -17.81
C ARG A 86 4.77 4.53 -17.86
N LEU A 87 4.15 4.54 -16.68
CA LEU A 87 2.71 4.50 -16.51
C LEU A 87 2.19 5.80 -15.89
N TYR A 88 1.13 6.32 -16.49
CA TYR A 88 0.45 7.55 -16.09
C TYR A 88 -1.00 7.27 -15.72
N ASN A 89 -1.57 8.10 -14.85
CA ASN A 89 -2.98 8.02 -14.48
C ASN A 89 -3.91 8.75 -15.45
N SER A 90 -3.37 9.58 -16.34
CA SER A 90 -4.09 10.43 -17.27
C SER A 90 -3.18 10.78 -18.44
N PRO A 91 -3.69 10.85 -19.68
CA PRO A 91 -2.93 11.27 -20.85
C PRO A 91 -2.44 12.73 -20.73
N SER A 92 -3.09 13.58 -19.93
CA SER A 92 -2.65 14.96 -19.69
C SER A 92 -1.59 15.09 -18.59
N SER A 93 -1.27 14.01 -17.87
CA SER A 93 -0.33 14.06 -16.76
C SER A 93 1.11 14.10 -17.26
N LYS A 94 1.89 15.10 -16.80
CA LYS A 94 3.34 15.15 -17.03
C LYS A 94 4.15 14.30 -16.03
N ARG A 95 3.48 13.55 -15.13
CA ARG A 95 4.13 12.78 -14.06
C ARG A 95 3.71 11.32 -14.09
N PHE A 96 4.70 10.42 -14.02
CA PHE A 96 4.48 8.97 -13.87
C PHE A 96 3.97 8.70 -12.46
N ARG A 97 2.65 8.57 -12.31
CA ARG A 97 2.03 8.37 -11.00
C ARG A 97 0.81 7.49 -11.12
N LYS A 98 0.63 6.62 -10.13
CA LYS A 98 -0.60 5.86 -9.93
C LYS A 98 -1.77 6.78 -9.52
N PRO A 99 -3.00 6.43 -9.87
CA PRO A 99 -4.17 7.11 -9.33
C PRO A 99 -4.29 6.89 -7.80
N ALA A 100 -5.09 7.71 -7.15
CA ALA A 100 -5.37 7.54 -5.72
C ALA A 100 -6.05 6.18 -5.48
N GLY A 101 -5.56 5.44 -4.48
CA GLY A 101 -6.11 4.12 -4.13
C GLY A 101 -5.42 2.93 -4.80
N ALA A 102 -4.69 3.16 -5.89
CA ALA A 102 -3.88 2.12 -6.52
C ALA A 102 -2.59 1.85 -5.73
N ILE A 103 -2.29 0.58 -5.46
CA ILE A 103 -1.04 0.15 -4.82
C ILE A 103 0.01 -0.30 -5.85
N GLY A 104 -0.42 -0.71 -7.05
CA GLY A 104 0.46 -1.11 -8.13
C GLY A 104 -0.29 -1.27 -9.44
N CYS A 105 0.43 -1.75 -10.46
CA CYS A 105 -0.09 -2.12 -11.76
C CYS A 105 0.13 -3.62 -12.00
N GLU A 106 -0.86 -4.28 -12.55
CA GLU A 106 -0.72 -5.57 -13.19
C GLU A 106 -0.50 -5.36 -14.68
N PHE A 107 0.34 -6.19 -15.29
CA PHE A 107 0.55 -6.15 -16.72
C PHE A 107 0.65 -7.53 -17.34
N PHE A 108 -0.02 -7.66 -18.47
CA PHE A 108 -0.09 -8.87 -19.28
C PHE A 108 0.60 -8.57 -20.60
N MET A 109 1.41 -9.49 -21.09
CA MET A 109 2.11 -9.28 -22.36
C MET A 109 2.39 -10.57 -23.11
N GLY A 110 2.50 -10.48 -24.43
CA GLY A 110 2.77 -11.61 -25.32
C GLY A 110 3.38 -11.16 -26.64
N ILE A 111 3.88 -12.13 -27.42
CA ILE A 111 4.46 -11.92 -28.74
C ILE A 111 3.34 -11.95 -29.78
N GLY A 112 3.32 -10.96 -30.67
CA GLY A 112 2.31 -10.78 -31.70
C GLY A 112 1.51 -9.51 -31.51
N GLU A 113 0.75 -9.16 -32.55
CA GLU A 113 -0.18 -8.04 -32.57
C GLU A 113 -1.59 -8.53 -32.27
N HIS A 114 -2.47 -7.62 -31.82
CA HIS A 114 -3.89 -7.88 -31.58
C HIS A 114 -4.22 -9.01 -30.59
N LEU A 115 -3.29 -9.41 -29.73
CA LEU A 115 -3.58 -10.33 -28.63
C LEU A 115 -4.58 -9.71 -27.67
N ALA A 116 -5.58 -10.46 -27.21
CA ALA A 116 -6.37 -10.06 -26.07
C ALA A 116 -5.58 -10.28 -24.75
N PRO A 117 -5.93 -9.61 -23.63
CA PRO A 117 -5.20 -9.77 -22.36
C PRO A 117 -5.08 -11.24 -21.90
N ASP A 118 -6.12 -12.04 -22.09
CA ASP A 118 -6.18 -13.47 -21.76
C ASP A 118 -5.32 -14.35 -22.66
N GLN A 119 -4.91 -13.86 -23.83
CA GLN A 119 -4.02 -14.55 -24.77
C GLN A 119 -2.53 -14.24 -24.52
N CYS A 120 -2.24 -13.27 -23.66
CA CYS A 120 -0.88 -12.93 -23.28
C CYS A 120 -0.25 -14.07 -22.46
N THR A 121 1.03 -14.38 -22.71
CA THR A 121 1.72 -15.50 -22.07
C THR A 121 2.44 -15.12 -20.78
N ARG A 122 2.73 -13.83 -20.58
CA ARG A 122 3.45 -13.32 -19.41
C ARG A 122 2.55 -12.40 -18.61
N HIS A 123 2.44 -12.68 -17.31
CA HIS A 123 1.66 -11.91 -16.35
C HIS A 123 2.55 -11.51 -15.18
N SER A 124 2.52 -10.25 -14.77
CA SER A 124 3.35 -9.77 -13.66
C SER A 124 2.77 -8.53 -12.99
N LEU A 125 3.27 -8.24 -11.79
CA LEU A 125 2.89 -7.09 -10.97
C LEU A 125 4.06 -6.11 -10.84
N ALA A 126 3.77 -4.83 -10.86
CA ALA A 126 4.71 -3.75 -10.62
C ALA A 126 4.15 -2.78 -9.57
N THR A 127 4.91 -2.58 -8.49
CA THR A 127 4.56 -1.60 -7.45
C THR A 127 5.09 -0.20 -7.77
N LYS A 128 5.83 0.00 -8.85
CA LYS A 128 6.27 1.32 -9.31
C LYS A 128 5.52 1.70 -10.59
N SER A 129 5.33 3.00 -10.81
CA SER A 129 4.79 3.53 -12.07
C SER A 129 5.83 3.54 -13.19
N SER A 130 7.06 3.09 -12.92
CA SER A 130 8.07 2.83 -13.93
C SER A 130 8.86 1.58 -13.56
N PHE A 131 9.17 0.78 -14.58
CA PHE A 131 9.93 -0.46 -14.43
C PHE A 131 10.56 -0.85 -15.77
N THR A 132 11.60 -1.66 -15.71
CA THR A 132 12.31 -2.17 -16.89
C THR A 132 12.12 -3.66 -16.98
N ILE A 133 11.90 -4.17 -18.19
CA ILE A 133 11.89 -5.59 -18.50
C ILE A 133 13.03 -5.88 -19.45
N GLU A 134 13.81 -6.91 -19.14
CA GLU A 134 14.80 -7.49 -20.04
C GLU A 134 14.16 -8.63 -20.85
N PHE A 135 14.47 -8.64 -22.14
CA PHE A 135 13.98 -9.58 -23.13
C PHE A 135 15.12 -10.44 -23.65
N ASP A 136 14.85 -11.73 -23.77
CA ASP A 136 15.77 -12.68 -24.40
C ASP A 136 15.99 -12.34 -25.88
N ARG A 137 17.21 -12.61 -26.35
CA ARG A 137 17.62 -12.28 -27.72
C ARG A 137 16.80 -12.98 -28.80
N ASN A 138 16.16 -14.11 -28.48
CA ASN A 138 15.32 -14.88 -29.40
C ASN A 138 14.02 -14.16 -29.79
N VAL A 139 13.58 -13.17 -29.01
CA VAL A 139 12.35 -12.40 -29.27
C VAL A 139 12.62 -10.96 -29.70
N TRP A 140 13.88 -10.57 -29.86
CA TRP A 140 14.23 -9.24 -30.36
C TRP A 140 13.73 -9.06 -31.79
N GLY A 141 13.31 -7.85 -32.13
CA GLY A 141 12.74 -7.52 -33.45
C GLY A 141 11.31 -8.02 -33.66
N MET A 142 10.74 -8.80 -32.74
CA MET A 142 9.35 -9.25 -32.81
C MET A 142 8.42 -8.24 -32.12
N THR A 143 7.26 -7.96 -32.73
CA THR A 143 6.23 -7.13 -32.10
C THR A 143 5.66 -7.84 -30.87
N HIS A 144 5.55 -7.11 -29.78
CA HIS A 144 4.91 -7.53 -28.55
C HIS A 144 3.68 -6.65 -28.28
N THR A 145 2.65 -7.24 -27.69
CA THR A 145 1.49 -6.53 -27.15
C THR A 145 1.53 -6.59 -25.64
N ALA A 146 1.32 -5.45 -24.96
CA ALA A 146 1.16 -5.38 -23.51
C ALA A 146 -0.11 -4.61 -23.10
N TYR A 147 -0.71 -5.06 -22.00
CA TYR A 147 -1.85 -4.44 -21.33
C TYR A 147 -1.50 -4.15 -19.88
N PHE A 148 -2.04 -3.05 -19.35
CA PHE A 148 -1.78 -2.60 -17.99
C PHE A 148 -3.09 -2.31 -17.28
N ARG A 149 -3.23 -2.66 -16.00
CA ARG A 149 -4.33 -2.18 -15.16
C ARG A 149 -3.87 -1.89 -13.74
N TRP A 150 -4.40 -0.83 -13.14
CA TRP A 150 -4.12 -0.53 -11.73
C TRP A 150 -4.86 -1.51 -10.82
N TYR A 151 -4.28 -1.84 -9.66
CA TYR A 151 -4.95 -2.63 -8.63
C TYR A 151 -4.89 -1.95 -7.26
N SER A 152 -5.92 -2.17 -6.44
CA SER A 152 -6.01 -1.63 -5.08
C SER A 152 -5.25 -2.50 -4.06
N ALA A 153 -5.11 -2.02 -2.83
CA ALA A 153 -4.53 -2.82 -1.74
C ALA A 153 -5.32 -4.10 -1.42
N LYS A 154 -6.59 -4.18 -1.84
CA LYS A 154 -7.44 -5.37 -1.71
C LYS A 154 -7.32 -6.34 -2.89
N GLY A 155 -6.48 -6.02 -3.89
CA GLY A 155 -6.40 -6.78 -5.14
C GLY A 155 -7.54 -6.49 -6.11
N GLU A 156 -8.39 -5.50 -5.84
CA GLU A 156 -9.45 -5.10 -6.77
C GLU A 156 -8.83 -4.43 -8.00
N ALA A 157 -9.12 -4.97 -9.17
CA ALA A 157 -8.57 -4.53 -10.44
C ALA A 157 -9.41 -3.39 -11.04
N GLY A 158 -8.72 -2.39 -11.59
CA GLY A 158 -9.30 -1.36 -12.45
C GLY A 158 -9.43 -1.81 -13.90
N PRO A 159 -9.87 -0.90 -14.80
CA PRO A 159 -9.96 -1.18 -16.23
C PRO A 159 -8.57 -1.37 -16.86
N TRP A 160 -8.52 -2.19 -17.90
CA TRP A 160 -7.34 -2.36 -18.75
C TRP A 160 -7.05 -1.10 -19.55
N SER A 161 -5.77 -0.83 -19.78
CA SER A 161 -5.29 0.15 -20.75
C SER A 161 -5.63 -0.30 -22.17
N PRO A 162 -5.59 0.62 -23.15
CA PRO A 162 -5.41 0.25 -24.55
C PRO A 162 -4.16 -0.64 -24.74
N PRO A 163 -4.08 -1.44 -25.82
CA PRO A 163 -2.90 -2.22 -26.13
C PRO A 163 -1.69 -1.31 -26.37
N CYS A 164 -0.55 -1.71 -25.80
CA CYS A 164 0.74 -1.08 -26.02
C CYS A 164 1.59 -2.00 -26.90
N PHE A 165 1.84 -1.59 -28.15
CA PHE A 165 2.67 -2.33 -29.10
C PHE A 165 4.11 -1.83 -29.06
N PHE A 166 5.08 -2.73 -28.92
CA PHE A 166 6.50 -2.39 -28.87
C PHE A 166 7.37 -3.53 -29.44
N VAL A 167 8.62 -3.20 -29.77
CA VAL A 167 9.60 -4.15 -30.31
C VAL A 167 10.90 -4.03 -29.49
N PRO A 168 11.28 -5.04 -28.69
CA PRO A 168 12.58 -5.04 -28.00
C PRO A 168 13.74 -5.15 -29.00
N MET A 169 14.86 -4.48 -28.72
CA MET A 169 16.02 -4.34 -29.61
C MET A 169 17.37 -4.56 -28.91
#